data_AF-A0A3D3F203-F1
#
_entry.id   AF-A0A3D3F203-F1
#
_cell.length_a   1.000
_cell.length_b   1.000
_cell.length_c   1.000
_cell.angle_alpha   90.00
_cell.angle_beta   90.00
_cell.angle_gamma   90.00
#
_symmetry.space_group_name_H-M   'P 1'
#
loop_
_entity.id
_entity.type
_entity.pdbx_description
1 polymer ?
#
loop_
_entity_poly.entity_id
_entity_poly.type
_entity_poly.pdbx_seq_one_letter_code
_entity_poly.pdbx_strand_id
1 'polypeptide(L)'
;NFVPAISLEGFQQATDSRRGRGTFKAVQRAMKILKERKLLFGNSCCYTRANAEVIGSEEYFDFMIESGAKFAWFFLYMPIGVDAVPDLMVTAGQRKFMYRQIRKFRNSKPLFTLDFWNDGKCAGGCIAGGRSYLHINANGDVEPCAFIHYSNTNIHEKTLLDALRDPIMTEYRKNQPFNKNLFRPCPLLDNKGKLAEMVDRARAKSTDLLCPEDVHAVCAKCADAADQWEKTADELWDTYYNPQNSSLPS
;
A
#
# COMPACT_ATOMS: atom_id res chain seq x y z
N ASN A 1 11.62 -20.40 7.97
CA ASN A 1 10.14 -20.44 8.12
C ASN A 1 9.52 -19.40 7.21
N PHE A 2 8.50 -19.79 6.43
CA PHE A 2 7.74 -18.90 5.55
C PHE A 2 6.31 -18.79 6.07
N VAL A 3 5.74 -17.59 6.03
CA VAL A 3 4.36 -17.32 6.45
C VAL A 3 3.63 -16.70 5.26
N PRO A 4 2.77 -17.43 4.53
CA PRO A 4 2.10 -16.91 3.35
C PRO A 4 1.10 -15.81 3.71
N ALA A 5 1.06 -14.77 2.89
CA ALA A 5 -0.05 -13.83 2.80
C ALA A 5 -0.84 -14.15 1.52
N ILE A 6 -2.11 -14.52 1.66
CA ILE A 6 -2.94 -14.96 0.52
C ILE A 6 -3.86 -13.82 0.09
N SER A 7 -3.83 -13.48 -1.20
CA SER A 7 -4.67 -12.42 -1.76
C SER A 7 -6.16 -12.76 -1.65
N LEU A 8 -6.95 -11.86 -1.08
CA LEU A 8 -8.40 -12.01 -0.91
C LEU A 8 -9.07 -10.63 -0.92
N GLU A 9 -9.95 -10.40 -1.89
CA GLU A 9 -10.50 -9.06 -2.20
C GLU A 9 -11.94 -8.87 -1.70
N GLY A 10 -12.33 -9.64 -0.68
CA GLY A 10 -13.70 -9.74 -0.18
C GLY A 10 -14.25 -11.15 -0.36
N PHE A 11 -15.57 -11.28 -0.28
CA PHE A 11 -16.27 -12.54 -0.54
C PHE A 11 -16.19 -12.95 -2.02
N GLN A 12 -16.86 -14.06 -2.38
CA GLN A 12 -16.72 -14.69 -3.68
C GLN A 12 -16.88 -13.73 -4.86
N GLN A 13 -17.91 -12.89 -4.87
CA GLN A 13 -18.15 -11.97 -5.99
C GLN A 13 -17.00 -10.97 -6.18
N ALA A 14 -16.51 -10.35 -5.11
CA ALA A 14 -15.46 -9.34 -5.15
C ALA A 14 -14.09 -9.96 -5.47
N THR A 15 -13.79 -11.13 -4.92
CA THR A 15 -12.55 -11.85 -5.22
C THR A 15 -12.54 -12.36 -6.66
N ASP A 16 -13.61 -13.01 -7.11
CA ASP A 16 -13.64 -13.62 -8.44
C ASP A 16 -13.68 -12.56 -9.56
N SER A 17 -14.31 -11.40 -9.34
CA SER A 17 -14.33 -10.31 -10.34
C SER A 17 -12.93 -9.73 -10.60
N ARG A 18 -12.08 -9.71 -9.58
CA ARG A 18 -10.72 -9.15 -9.63
C ARG A 18 -9.64 -10.16 -9.94
N ARG A 19 -9.81 -11.42 -9.50
CA ARG A 19 -8.78 -12.46 -9.52
C ARG A 19 -9.17 -13.68 -10.37
N GLY A 20 -10.31 -13.63 -11.06
CA GLY A 20 -10.81 -14.71 -11.91
C GLY A 20 -11.77 -15.66 -11.19
N ARG A 21 -12.69 -16.24 -11.98
CA ARG A 21 -13.74 -17.13 -11.48
C ARG A 21 -13.16 -18.35 -10.76
N GLY A 22 -13.65 -18.64 -9.56
CA GLY A 22 -13.23 -19.79 -8.75
C GLY A 22 -12.04 -19.52 -7.84
N THR A 23 -11.42 -18.33 -7.93
CA THR A 23 -10.28 -17.97 -7.08
C THR A 23 -10.65 -17.94 -5.61
N PHE A 24 -11.82 -17.42 -5.25
CA PHE A 24 -12.27 -17.40 -3.85
C PHE A 24 -12.30 -18.81 -3.24
N LYS A 25 -12.88 -19.79 -3.96
CA LYS A 25 -12.94 -21.19 -3.49
C LYS A 25 -11.54 -21.81 -3.38
N ALA A 26 -10.64 -21.48 -4.29
CA ALA A 26 -9.26 -21.94 -4.22
C ALA A 26 -8.53 -21.38 -3.00
N VAL A 27 -8.70 -20.09 -2.72
CA VAL A 27 -8.15 -19.41 -1.54
C VAL A 27 -8.72 -20.00 -0.25
N GLN A 28 -10.04 -20.20 -0.15
CA GLN A 28 -10.67 -20.85 1.01
C GLN A 28 -10.12 -22.26 1.25
N ARG A 29 -9.93 -23.06 0.20
CA ARG A 29 -9.31 -24.39 0.32
C ARG A 29 -7.88 -24.28 0.85
N ALA A 30 -7.09 -23.33 0.35
CA ALA A 30 -5.72 -23.13 0.82
C ALA A 30 -5.68 -22.72 2.31
N MET A 31 -6.50 -21.75 2.73
CA MET A 31 -6.62 -21.31 4.13
C MET A 31 -7.05 -22.47 5.05
N LYS A 32 -8.03 -23.28 4.61
CA LYS A 32 -8.46 -24.47 5.34
C LYS A 32 -7.31 -25.45 5.58
N ILE A 33 -6.54 -25.78 4.53
CA ILE A 33 -5.38 -26.68 4.65
C ILE A 33 -4.36 -26.12 5.64
N LEU A 34 -4.01 -24.83 5.53
CA LEU A 34 -3.04 -24.20 6.42
C LEU A 34 -3.52 -24.20 7.87
N LYS A 35 -4.80 -23.89 8.11
CA LYS A 35 -5.42 -23.92 9.44
C LYS A 35 -5.42 -25.33 10.04
N GLU A 36 -5.85 -26.35 9.29
CA GLU A 36 -5.87 -27.75 9.74
C GLU A 36 -4.47 -28.27 10.09
N ARG A 37 -3.45 -27.82 9.34
CA ARG A 37 -2.04 -28.15 9.58
C ARG A 37 -1.36 -27.25 10.62
N LYS A 38 -2.11 -26.34 11.26
CA LYS A 38 -1.59 -25.38 12.27
C LYS A 38 -0.43 -24.52 11.74
N LEU A 39 -0.43 -24.23 10.43
CA LEU A 39 0.55 -23.35 9.80
C LEU A 39 0.07 -21.91 9.86
N LEU A 40 0.97 -20.99 10.20
CA LEU A 40 0.66 -19.56 10.23
C LEU A 40 0.47 -19.03 8.81
N PHE A 41 -0.54 -18.17 8.64
CA PHE A 41 -0.77 -17.42 7.41
C PHE A 41 -1.57 -16.15 7.70
N GLY A 42 -1.66 -15.28 6.69
CA GLY A 42 -2.49 -14.10 6.72
C GLY A 42 -3.14 -13.82 5.38
N ASN A 43 -3.89 -12.73 5.32
CA ASN A 43 -4.52 -12.25 4.10
C ASN A 43 -3.83 -10.99 3.58
N SER A 44 -3.82 -10.83 2.26
CA SER A 44 -3.44 -9.59 1.58
C SER A 44 -4.67 -9.06 0.85
N CYS A 45 -5.16 -7.92 1.29
CA CYS A 45 -6.43 -7.36 0.86
C CYS A 45 -6.18 -6.05 0.11
N CYS A 46 -6.53 -6.00 -1.16
CA CYS A 46 -6.58 -4.79 -1.96
C CYS A 46 -8.00 -4.21 -1.94
N TYR A 47 -8.16 -3.03 -1.36
CA TYR A 47 -9.41 -2.31 -1.38
C TYR A 47 -9.42 -1.24 -2.49
N THR A 48 -10.56 -1.18 -3.16
CA THR A 48 -10.89 -0.34 -4.32
C THR A 48 -12.17 0.43 -4.00
N ARG A 49 -12.56 1.35 -4.88
CA ARG A 49 -13.87 2.00 -4.81
C ARG A 49 -15.05 1.03 -4.73
N ALA A 50 -14.92 -0.16 -5.33
CA ALA A 50 -16.01 -1.12 -5.46
C ALA A 50 -16.17 -2.07 -4.26
N ASN A 51 -15.15 -2.19 -3.39
CA ASN A 51 -15.16 -3.18 -2.30
C ASN A 51 -14.68 -2.62 -0.94
N ALA A 52 -14.38 -1.33 -0.81
CA ALA A 52 -13.86 -0.76 0.43
C ALA A 52 -14.77 -1.07 1.64
N GLU A 53 -16.08 -0.94 1.48
CA GLU A 53 -17.08 -1.19 2.53
C GLU A 53 -17.12 -2.66 2.93
N VAL A 54 -16.95 -3.58 1.96
CA VAL A 54 -16.86 -5.03 2.23
C VAL A 54 -15.57 -5.34 2.97
N ILE A 55 -14.42 -4.85 2.49
CA ILE A 55 -13.11 -5.09 3.09
C ILE A 55 -13.02 -4.51 4.51
N GLY A 56 -13.64 -3.36 4.76
CA GLY A 56 -13.70 -2.73 6.07
C GLY A 56 -14.85 -3.20 6.95
N SER A 57 -15.64 -4.19 6.53
CA SER A 57 -16.77 -4.69 7.32
C SER A 57 -16.33 -5.59 8.46
N GLU A 58 -17.10 -5.57 9.55
CA GLU A 58 -16.92 -6.48 10.68
C GLU A 58 -17.02 -7.95 10.25
N GLU A 59 -18.02 -8.26 9.43
CA GLU A 59 -18.27 -9.60 8.88
C GLU A 59 -17.05 -10.15 8.13
N TYR A 60 -16.37 -9.31 7.34
CA TYR A 60 -15.18 -9.74 6.61
C TYR A 60 -13.97 -9.98 7.54
N PHE A 61 -13.82 -9.16 8.58
CA PHE A 61 -12.79 -9.39 9.60
C PHE A 61 -13.02 -10.69 10.36
N ASP A 62 -14.27 -10.96 10.76
CA ASP A 62 -14.64 -12.20 11.44
C ASP A 62 -14.41 -13.41 10.53
N PHE A 63 -14.80 -13.31 9.26
CA PHE A 63 -14.51 -14.33 8.26
C PHE A 63 -13.01 -14.65 8.16
N MET A 64 -12.12 -13.65 8.12
CA MET A 64 -10.67 -13.88 8.05
C MET A 64 -10.15 -14.59 9.30
N ILE A 65 -10.60 -14.16 10.48
CA ILE A 65 -10.20 -14.75 11.78
C ILE A 65 -10.69 -16.19 11.89
N GLU A 66 -11.96 -16.43 11.58
CA GLU A 66 -12.57 -17.76 11.56
C GLU A 66 -11.90 -18.67 10.54
N SER A 67 -11.48 -18.13 9.38
CA SER A 67 -10.71 -18.87 8.38
C SER A 67 -9.31 -19.26 8.86
N GLY A 68 -8.82 -18.65 9.94
CA GLY A 68 -7.56 -19.00 10.61
C GLY A 68 -6.44 -17.97 10.43
N ALA A 69 -6.69 -16.86 9.74
CA ALA A 69 -5.69 -15.83 9.48
C ALA A 69 -5.18 -15.21 10.79
N LYS A 70 -3.87 -14.95 10.85
CA LYS A 70 -3.21 -14.32 12.00
C LYS A 70 -2.86 -12.86 11.78
N PHE A 71 -2.75 -12.47 10.52
CA PHE A 71 -2.55 -11.09 10.12
C PHE A 71 -3.30 -10.77 8.83
N ALA A 72 -3.53 -9.48 8.58
CA ALA A 72 -4.02 -8.98 7.31
C ALA A 72 -3.26 -7.71 6.90
N TRP A 73 -2.83 -7.67 5.65
CA TRP A 73 -2.23 -6.49 5.02
C TRP A 73 -3.27 -5.82 4.13
N PHE A 74 -3.46 -4.52 4.30
CA PHE A 74 -4.39 -3.73 3.54
C PHE A 74 -3.65 -2.77 2.61
N PHE A 75 -3.98 -2.85 1.34
CA PHE A 75 -3.47 -1.99 0.28
C PHE A 75 -4.66 -1.30 -0.37
N LEU A 76 -4.59 0.02 -0.55
CA LEU A 76 -5.48 0.65 -1.52
C LEU A 76 -5.02 0.31 -2.94
N TYR A 77 -5.95 0.35 -3.89
CA TYR A 77 -5.59 0.25 -5.30
C TYR A 77 -4.75 1.45 -5.75
N MET A 78 -3.58 1.15 -6.31
CA MET A 78 -2.70 2.12 -6.96
C MET A 78 -2.81 1.98 -8.49
N PRO A 79 -3.02 3.07 -9.24
CA PRO A 79 -3.21 3.03 -10.69
C PRO A 79 -1.86 2.98 -11.44
N ILE A 80 -1.10 1.91 -11.25
CA ILE A 80 0.23 1.70 -11.86
C ILE A 80 0.09 0.98 -13.20
N GLY A 81 0.86 1.42 -14.21
CA GLY A 81 0.85 0.87 -15.56
C GLY A 81 -0.06 1.66 -16.50
N VAL A 82 0.27 1.66 -17.79
CA VAL A 82 -0.40 2.48 -18.82
C VAL A 82 -1.92 2.23 -18.84
N ASP A 83 -2.33 0.97 -18.78
CA ASP A 83 -3.74 0.53 -18.80
C ASP A 83 -4.41 0.50 -17.41
N ALA A 84 -3.81 1.15 -16.41
CA ALA A 84 -4.44 1.26 -15.10
C ALA A 84 -5.80 1.96 -15.19
N VAL A 85 -6.71 1.62 -14.27
CA VAL A 85 -8.09 2.14 -14.23
C VAL A 85 -8.24 3.04 -12.99
N PRO A 86 -8.03 4.38 -13.10
CA PRO A 86 -8.13 5.30 -11.96
C PRO A 86 -9.50 5.27 -11.26
N ASP A 87 -10.55 4.85 -11.97
CA ASP A 87 -11.90 4.70 -11.41
C ASP A 87 -12.01 3.62 -10.32
N LEU A 88 -11.01 2.77 -10.16
CA LEU A 88 -10.94 1.81 -9.05
C LEU A 88 -10.28 2.38 -7.78
N MET A 89 -9.63 3.55 -7.86
CA MET A 89 -9.05 4.19 -6.69
C MET A 89 -10.13 4.55 -5.68
N VAL A 90 -9.86 4.40 -4.39
CA VAL A 90 -10.82 4.80 -3.36
C VAL A 90 -11.06 6.30 -3.33
N THR A 91 -12.25 6.71 -2.89
CA THR A 91 -12.49 8.10 -2.51
C THR A 91 -11.79 8.44 -1.19
N ALA A 92 -11.60 9.73 -0.91
CA ALA A 92 -11.08 10.18 0.39
C ALA A 92 -11.95 9.70 1.57
N GLY A 93 -13.27 9.69 1.40
CA GLY A 93 -14.22 9.13 2.37
C GLY A 93 -14.00 7.64 2.64
N GLN A 94 -13.80 6.84 1.58
CA GLN A 94 -13.51 5.41 1.70
C GLN A 94 -12.16 5.14 2.36
N ARG A 95 -11.11 5.92 2.05
CA ARG A 95 -9.83 5.81 2.75
C ARG A 95 -9.95 6.16 4.24
N LYS A 96 -10.71 7.21 4.59
CA LYS A 96 -11.02 7.58 5.99
C LYS A 96 -11.81 6.47 6.70
N PHE A 97 -12.76 5.85 6.00
CA PHE A 97 -13.52 4.70 6.50
C PHE A 97 -12.57 3.54 6.82
N MET A 98 -11.70 3.14 5.89
CA MET A 98 -10.73 2.07 6.11
C MET A 98 -9.79 2.38 7.28
N TYR A 99 -9.26 3.60 7.38
CA TYR A 99 -8.46 4.05 8.53
C TYR A 99 -9.18 3.80 9.87
N ARG A 100 -10.47 4.17 9.97
CA ARG A 100 -11.26 3.99 11.19
C ARG A 100 -11.51 2.51 11.50
N GLN A 101 -11.92 1.73 10.50
CA GLN A 101 -12.25 0.31 10.68
C GLN A 101 -11.03 -0.51 11.08
N ILE A 102 -9.91 -0.34 10.37
CA ILE A 102 -8.68 -1.08 10.67
C ILE A 102 -8.20 -0.79 12.09
N ARG A 103 -8.24 0.46 12.54
CA ARG A 103 -7.89 0.82 13.93
C ARG A 103 -8.88 0.28 14.96
N LYS A 104 -10.18 0.35 14.68
CA LYS A 104 -11.23 -0.25 15.53
C LYS A 104 -10.93 -1.73 15.74
N PHE A 105 -10.79 -2.49 14.66
CA PHE A 105 -10.63 -3.93 14.73
C PHE A 105 -9.26 -4.39 15.21
N ARG A 106 -8.19 -3.61 14.97
CA ARG A 106 -6.88 -3.87 15.59
C ARG A 106 -6.95 -3.89 17.11
N ASN A 107 -7.83 -3.07 17.71
CA ASN A 107 -8.01 -2.99 19.16
C ASN A 107 -9.06 -3.97 19.70
N SER A 108 -9.97 -4.48 18.85
CA SER A 108 -11.12 -5.25 19.31
C SER A 108 -11.15 -6.70 18.83
N LYS A 109 -10.30 -7.09 17.87
CA LYS A 109 -10.30 -8.43 17.26
C LYS A 109 -8.89 -9.03 17.26
N PRO A 110 -8.75 -10.37 17.38
CA PRO A 110 -7.46 -11.06 17.43
C PRO A 110 -6.84 -11.24 16.03
N LEU A 111 -6.66 -10.14 15.29
CA LEU A 111 -6.05 -10.11 13.96
C LEU A 111 -5.03 -8.97 13.89
N PHE A 112 -3.78 -9.30 13.59
CA PHE A 112 -2.75 -8.27 13.42
C PHE A 112 -2.90 -7.57 12.06
N THR A 113 -3.14 -6.27 12.06
CA THR A 113 -3.44 -5.53 10.81
C THR A 113 -2.46 -4.42 10.52
N LEU A 114 -2.11 -4.27 9.24
CA LEU A 114 -1.29 -3.16 8.73
C LEU A 114 -1.95 -2.58 7.48
N ASP A 115 -2.10 -1.25 7.42
CA ASP A 115 -2.51 -0.49 6.25
C ASP A 115 -1.34 0.34 5.72
N PHE A 116 -0.93 0.07 4.48
CA PHE A 116 0.27 0.63 3.89
C PHE A 116 0.22 2.15 3.64
N TRP A 117 -0.97 2.76 3.61
CA TRP A 117 -1.15 4.21 3.40
C TRP A 117 -1.74 4.93 4.61
N ASN A 118 -2.48 4.23 5.47
CA ASN A 118 -3.12 4.84 6.64
C ASN A 118 -2.31 4.70 7.94
N ASP A 119 -1.36 3.78 8.03
CA ASP A 119 -0.50 3.61 9.22
C ASP A 119 0.83 4.39 9.12
N GLY A 120 0.88 5.46 8.30
CA GLY A 120 2.07 6.29 8.15
C GLY A 120 2.60 6.83 9.48
N LYS A 121 1.74 7.14 10.46
CA LYS A 121 2.21 7.52 11.82
C LYS A 121 3.00 6.39 12.50
N CYS A 122 2.48 5.16 12.47
CA CYS A 122 3.13 4.01 13.08
C CYS A 122 4.48 3.69 12.42
N ALA A 123 4.58 3.93 11.11
CA ALA A 123 5.80 3.68 10.34
C ALA A 123 6.78 4.87 10.27
N GLY A 124 6.39 6.06 10.74
CA GLY A 124 7.17 7.30 10.56
C GLY A 124 7.19 7.83 9.12
N GLY A 125 6.07 7.71 8.40
CA GLY A 125 5.92 8.06 6.98
C GLY A 125 6.26 6.90 6.05
N CYS A 126 6.55 7.21 4.78
CA CYS A 126 6.88 6.21 3.75
C CYS A 126 8.18 5.44 4.07
N ILE A 127 8.12 4.11 4.01
CA ILE A 127 9.24 3.19 4.30
C ILE A 127 10.15 2.87 3.11
N ALA A 128 9.79 3.36 1.92
CA ALA A 128 10.45 3.09 0.64
C ALA A 128 11.88 3.66 0.55
N GLY A 129 12.54 3.42 -0.58
CA GLY A 129 13.84 4.04 -0.90
C GLY A 129 14.99 3.49 -0.06
N GLY A 130 14.86 2.24 0.41
CA GLY A 130 15.86 1.59 1.25
C GLY A 130 15.89 2.06 2.70
N ARG A 131 14.91 2.87 3.16
CA ARG A 131 14.80 3.24 4.59
C ARG A 131 14.50 2.02 5.45
N SER A 132 13.47 1.28 5.06
CA SER A 132 13.13 -0.01 5.68
C SER A 132 12.64 -1.03 4.65
N TYR A 133 12.50 -0.61 3.39
CA TYR A 133 11.96 -1.40 2.31
C TYR A 133 12.50 -0.90 0.96
N LEU A 134 12.74 -1.86 0.06
CA LEU A 134 12.96 -1.68 -1.37
C LEU A 134 12.37 -2.89 -2.11
N HIS A 135 12.22 -2.77 -3.42
CA HIS A 135 11.74 -3.83 -4.28
C HIS A 135 12.82 -4.21 -5.29
N ILE A 136 13.01 -5.49 -5.55
CA ILE A 136 13.84 -5.97 -6.67
C ILE A 136 12.88 -6.70 -7.60
N ASN A 137 12.69 -6.16 -8.80
CA ASN A 137 11.74 -6.74 -9.75
C ASN A 137 12.31 -8.02 -10.40
N ALA A 138 11.52 -8.69 -11.25
CA ALA A 138 11.93 -9.94 -11.90
C ALA A 138 13.12 -9.79 -12.87
N ASN A 139 13.41 -8.58 -13.34
CA ASN A 139 14.56 -8.26 -14.20
C ASN A 139 15.81 -7.85 -13.39
N GLY A 140 15.71 -7.78 -12.07
CA GLY A 140 16.80 -7.42 -11.18
C GLY A 140 16.90 -5.93 -10.86
N ASP A 141 16.01 -5.08 -11.38
CA ASP A 141 16.05 -3.64 -11.10
C ASP A 141 15.69 -3.38 -9.63
N VAL A 142 16.52 -2.60 -8.95
CA VAL A 142 16.29 -2.26 -7.54
C VAL A 142 15.47 -0.97 -7.49
N GLU A 143 14.18 -1.13 -7.26
CA GLU A 143 13.18 -0.08 -7.22
C GLU A 143 12.95 0.40 -5.78
N PRO A 144 12.65 1.69 -5.55
CA PRO A 144 12.43 2.20 -4.20
C PRO A 144 11.19 1.60 -3.53
N CYS A 145 10.20 1.14 -4.30
CA CYS A 145 8.94 0.59 -3.81
C CYS A 145 8.28 -0.30 -4.89
N ALA A 146 7.55 -1.36 -4.51
CA ALA A 146 6.82 -2.21 -5.47
C ALA A 146 5.69 -1.50 -6.25
N PHE A 147 5.37 -0.25 -5.92
CA PHE A 147 4.42 0.59 -6.69
C PHE A 147 5.14 1.71 -7.46
N ILE A 148 6.48 1.68 -7.54
CA ILE A 148 7.29 2.74 -8.14
C ILE A 148 8.37 2.08 -9.02
N HIS A 149 8.01 1.82 -10.26
CA HIS A 149 8.87 1.15 -11.25
C HIS A 149 9.80 2.15 -11.95
N TYR A 150 10.66 2.81 -11.17
CA TYR A 150 11.70 3.69 -11.71
C TYR A 150 13.03 3.44 -10.99
N SER A 151 14.08 3.11 -11.75
CA SER A 151 15.39 2.81 -11.17
C SER A 151 16.58 3.31 -12.01
N ASN A 152 17.73 3.39 -11.34
CA ASN A 152 19.04 3.61 -11.94
C ASN A 152 19.95 2.37 -11.86
N THR A 153 19.45 1.26 -11.29
CA THR A 153 20.33 0.21 -10.78
C THR A 153 19.73 -1.17 -10.88
N ASN A 154 20.59 -2.14 -11.13
CA ASN A 154 20.23 -3.54 -11.25
C ASN A 154 21.17 -4.38 -10.36
N ILE A 155 20.59 -5.34 -9.64
CA ILE A 155 21.31 -6.19 -8.68
C ILE A 155 22.32 -7.11 -9.35
N HIS A 156 22.20 -7.34 -10.66
CA HIS A 156 23.17 -8.10 -11.44
C HIS A 156 24.45 -7.30 -11.74
N GLU A 157 24.40 -5.97 -11.64
CA GLU A 157 25.51 -5.08 -11.98
C GLU A 157 26.22 -4.51 -10.74
N LYS A 158 25.50 -4.35 -9.63
CA LYS A 158 26.00 -3.72 -8.41
C LYS A 158 25.59 -4.50 -7.16
N THR A 159 26.35 -4.31 -6.08
CA THR A 159 25.95 -4.83 -4.76
C THR A 159 24.70 -4.10 -4.26
N LEU A 160 23.93 -4.74 -3.36
CA LEU A 160 22.79 -4.09 -2.74
C LEU A 160 23.17 -2.81 -1.99
N LEU A 161 24.36 -2.77 -1.37
CA LEU A 161 24.86 -1.59 -0.66
C LEU A 161 25.11 -0.42 -1.62
N ASP A 162 25.64 -0.70 -2.82
CA ASP A 162 25.87 0.32 -3.84
C ASP A 162 24.55 0.77 -4.48
N ALA A 163 23.62 -0.17 -4.74
CA ALA A 163 22.27 0.14 -5.20
C ALA A 163 21.52 1.06 -4.21
N LEU A 164 21.69 0.85 -2.90
CA LEU A 164 21.14 1.75 -1.87
C LEU A 164 21.73 3.16 -1.94
N ARG A 165 22.94 3.35 -2.49
CA ARG A 165 23.57 4.67 -2.63
C ARG A 165 23.21 5.38 -3.93
N ASP A 166 22.56 4.69 -4.87
CA ASP A 166 22.25 5.25 -6.18
C ASP A 166 21.25 6.42 -6.12
N PRO A 167 21.20 7.24 -7.20
CA PRO A 167 20.52 8.54 -7.17
C PRO A 167 19.06 8.46 -6.72
N ILE A 168 18.25 7.53 -7.25
CA ILE A 168 16.84 7.42 -6.86
C ILE A 168 16.66 7.11 -5.37
N MET A 169 17.46 6.20 -4.80
CA MET A 169 17.41 5.87 -3.37
C MET A 169 17.86 7.06 -2.51
N THR A 170 18.87 7.80 -2.97
CA THR A 170 19.32 9.04 -2.33
C THR A 170 18.25 10.13 -2.36
N GLU A 171 17.52 10.29 -3.45
CA GLU A 171 16.41 11.26 -3.54
C GLU A 171 15.29 10.91 -2.55
N TYR A 172 14.94 9.64 -2.40
CA TYR A 172 13.99 9.20 -1.37
C TYR A 172 14.45 9.57 0.04
N ARG A 173 15.71 9.28 0.40
CA ARG A 173 16.25 9.63 1.73
C ARG A 173 16.20 11.12 2.03
N LYS A 174 16.52 11.98 1.05
CA LYS A 174 16.52 13.44 1.23
C LYS A 174 15.13 14.00 1.49
N ASN A 175 14.10 13.39 0.93
CA ASN A 175 12.74 13.90 0.93
C ASN A 175 11.86 13.24 2.01
N GLN A 176 12.35 12.23 2.72
CA GLN A 176 11.59 11.57 3.79
C GLN A 176 11.71 12.32 5.14
N PRO A 177 10.60 12.48 5.89
CA PRO A 177 9.23 12.18 5.48
C PRO A 177 8.74 13.16 4.41
N PHE A 178 8.01 12.66 3.41
CA PHE A 178 7.52 13.46 2.26
C PHE A 178 6.51 14.54 2.67
N ASN A 179 5.85 14.34 3.80
CA ASN A 179 4.90 15.27 4.38
C ASN A 179 5.00 15.26 5.91
N LYS A 180 4.78 16.41 6.55
CA LYS A 180 4.66 16.50 8.02
C LYS A 180 3.38 15.82 8.52
N ASN A 181 2.30 15.91 7.74
CA ASN A 181 1.09 15.15 7.97
C ASN A 181 1.33 13.69 7.54
N LEU A 182 1.55 12.80 8.52
CA LEU A 182 1.89 11.40 8.26
C LEU A 182 0.70 10.56 7.74
N PHE A 183 -0.49 11.15 7.56
CA PHE A 183 -1.56 10.58 6.74
C PHE A 183 -1.35 10.76 5.24
N ARG A 184 -0.31 11.50 4.84
CA ARG A 184 0.11 11.73 3.45
C ARG A 184 1.52 11.17 3.19
N PRO A 185 1.80 9.89 3.48
CA PRO A 185 3.17 9.37 3.41
C PRO A 185 3.71 9.21 1.99
N CYS A 186 2.86 8.92 1.00
CA CYS A 186 3.30 8.43 -0.30
C CYS A 186 3.74 9.58 -1.24
N PRO A 187 4.94 9.51 -1.86
CA PRO A 187 5.38 10.53 -2.83
C PRO A 187 4.63 10.49 -4.16
N LEU A 188 3.91 9.40 -4.44
CA LEU A 188 3.07 9.27 -5.64
C LEU A 188 1.62 9.66 -5.34
N LEU A 189 0.99 8.99 -4.38
CA LEU A 189 -0.44 9.13 -4.13
C LEU A 189 -0.80 10.43 -3.37
N ASP A 190 0.04 10.87 -2.44
CA ASP A 190 -0.36 11.87 -1.45
C ASP A 190 0.31 13.24 -1.63
N ASN A 191 1.44 13.28 -2.35
CA ASN A 191 2.29 14.45 -2.50
C ASN A 191 2.53 14.72 -3.98
N LYS A 192 1.62 15.48 -4.61
CA LYS A 192 1.64 15.77 -6.05
C LYS A 192 3.02 16.23 -6.52
N GLY A 193 3.50 15.63 -7.60
CA GLY A 193 4.77 15.98 -8.25
C GLY A 193 6.03 15.44 -7.56
N LYS A 194 5.98 15.01 -6.28
CA LYS A 194 7.19 14.58 -5.55
C LYS A 194 7.90 13.39 -6.17
N LEU A 195 7.17 12.39 -6.66
CA LEU A 195 7.79 11.28 -7.37
C LEU A 195 8.49 11.76 -8.65
N ALA A 196 7.81 12.53 -9.49
CA ALA A 196 8.35 13.01 -10.76
C ALA A 196 9.62 13.85 -10.55
N GLU A 197 9.58 14.80 -9.62
CA GLU A 197 10.76 15.58 -9.21
C GLU A 197 11.97 14.70 -8.85
N MET A 198 11.75 13.63 -8.08
CA MET A 198 12.82 12.72 -7.68
C MET A 198 13.34 11.89 -8.86
N VAL A 199 12.44 11.37 -9.69
CA VAL A 199 12.80 10.57 -10.88
C VAL A 199 13.61 11.41 -11.88
N ASP A 200 13.20 12.65 -12.14
CA ASP A 200 13.89 13.58 -13.04
C ASP A 200 15.28 13.93 -12.53
N ARG A 201 15.40 14.30 -11.24
CA ARG A 201 16.70 14.62 -10.62
C ARG A 201 17.63 13.42 -10.58
N ALA A 202 17.09 12.23 -10.30
CA ALA A 202 17.84 10.99 -10.30
C ALA A 202 18.17 10.48 -11.71
N ARG A 203 17.50 11.00 -12.75
CA ARG A 203 17.50 10.45 -14.11
C ARG A 203 17.17 8.95 -14.12
N ALA A 204 16.25 8.55 -13.25
CA ALA A 204 15.79 7.16 -13.15
C ALA A 204 14.91 6.84 -14.36
N LYS A 205 14.99 5.59 -14.83
CA LYS A 205 14.23 5.11 -15.99
C LYS A 205 13.11 4.22 -15.52
N SER A 206 12.01 4.22 -16.28
CA SER A 206 10.93 3.27 -16.07
C SER A 206 11.46 1.83 -16.21
N THR A 207 11.11 0.99 -15.24
CA THR A 207 11.49 -0.43 -15.17
C THR A 207 10.29 -1.36 -15.39
N ASP A 208 9.15 -0.80 -15.82
CA ASP A 208 8.04 -1.60 -16.33
C ASP A 208 8.49 -2.36 -17.60
N LEU A 209 8.43 -3.69 -17.53
CA LEU A 209 8.93 -4.58 -18.59
C LEU A 209 8.01 -4.65 -19.80
N LEU A 210 6.71 -4.40 -19.61
CA LEU A 210 5.73 -4.54 -20.68
C LEU A 210 5.54 -3.21 -21.40
N CYS A 211 5.32 -2.15 -20.64
CA CYS A 211 5.05 -0.84 -21.19
C CYS A 211 5.66 0.23 -20.28
N PRO A 212 6.89 0.68 -20.58
CA PRO A 212 7.55 1.76 -19.85
C PRO A 212 6.63 2.96 -19.71
N GLU A 213 6.19 3.22 -18.48
CA GLU A 213 5.30 4.33 -18.15
C GLU A 213 6.11 5.60 -17.85
N ASP A 214 5.65 6.74 -18.34
CA ASP A 214 6.20 8.05 -18.00
C ASP A 214 5.80 8.47 -16.57
N VAL A 215 6.76 9.03 -15.82
CA VAL A 215 6.55 9.38 -14.41
C VAL A 215 5.51 10.48 -14.23
N HIS A 216 5.42 11.43 -15.16
CA HIS A 216 4.42 12.48 -15.09
C HIS A 216 3.03 11.94 -15.40
N ALA A 217 2.92 10.98 -16.33
CA ALA A 217 1.66 10.31 -16.64
C ALA A 217 1.08 9.56 -15.41
N VAL A 218 1.89 8.76 -14.71
CA VAL A 218 1.43 8.06 -13.50
C VAL A 218 1.11 9.02 -12.35
N CYS A 219 1.87 10.13 -12.23
CA CYS A 219 1.57 11.17 -11.23
C CYS A 219 0.25 11.90 -11.55
N ALA A 220 -0.05 12.14 -12.83
CA ALA A 220 -1.31 12.76 -13.26
C ALA A 220 -2.52 11.90 -12.88
N LYS A 221 -2.43 10.56 -13.00
CA LYS A 221 -3.48 9.62 -12.55
C LYS A 221 -3.82 9.75 -11.07
N CYS A 222 -2.86 10.18 -10.24
CA CYS A 222 -3.03 10.32 -8.79
C CYS A 222 -3.42 11.74 -8.33
N ALA A 223 -3.37 12.75 -9.21
CA ALA A 223 -3.46 14.16 -8.81
C ALA A 223 -4.80 14.49 -8.12
N ASP A 224 -5.92 14.08 -8.71
CA ASP A 224 -7.24 14.33 -8.15
C ASP A 224 -7.43 13.61 -6.80
N ALA A 225 -6.95 12.37 -6.69
CA ALA A 225 -7.02 11.61 -5.44
C ALA A 225 -6.21 12.28 -4.33
N ALA A 226 -5.04 12.84 -4.65
CA ALA A 226 -4.22 13.59 -3.71
C ALA A 226 -4.94 14.84 -3.19
N ASP A 227 -5.59 15.61 -4.08
CA ASP A 227 -6.31 16.84 -3.74
C ASP A 227 -7.52 16.60 -2.86
N GLN A 228 -8.26 15.51 -3.12
CA GLN A 228 -9.40 15.14 -2.27
C GLN A 228 -8.94 14.58 -0.92
N TRP A 229 -7.84 13.82 -0.91
CA TRP A 229 -7.31 13.25 0.33
C TRP A 229 -6.71 14.30 1.26
N GLU A 230 -6.02 15.32 0.72
CA GLU A 230 -5.39 16.40 1.49
C GLU A 230 -6.33 16.99 2.56
N LYS A 231 -7.52 17.42 2.15
CA LYS A 231 -8.53 17.97 3.07
C LYS A 231 -8.89 17.01 4.20
N THR A 232 -9.10 15.74 3.84
CA THR A 232 -9.48 14.70 4.82
C THR A 232 -8.32 14.33 5.75
N ALA A 233 -7.10 14.30 5.22
CA ALA A 233 -5.89 14.02 5.98
C ALA A 233 -5.61 15.13 6.98
N ASP A 234 -5.83 16.40 6.61
CA ASP A 234 -5.63 17.55 7.49
C ASP A 234 -6.67 17.55 8.62
N GLU A 235 -7.95 17.28 8.32
CA GLU A 235 -8.97 17.06 9.36
C GLU A 235 -8.58 15.96 10.36
N LEU A 236 -8.10 14.81 9.86
CA LEU A 236 -7.65 13.70 10.71
C LEU A 236 -6.45 14.11 11.55
N TRP A 237 -5.50 14.84 10.96
CA TRP A 237 -4.30 15.31 11.65
C TRP A 237 -4.66 16.28 12.77
N ASP A 238 -5.53 17.25 12.50
CA ASP A 238 -5.99 18.21 13.51
C ASP A 238 -6.81 17.59 14.62
N THR A 239 -7.57 16.54 14.30
CA THR A 239 -8.38 15.81 15.29
C THR A 239 -7.51 15.01 16.27
N TYR A 240 -6.49 14.33 15.77
CA TYR A 240 -5.77 13.32 16.57
C TYR A 240 -4.37 13.76 17.01
N TYR A 241 -3.73 14.70 16.30
CA TYR A 241 -2.29 14.94 16.42
C TYR A 241 -1.87 16.41 16.49
N ASN A 242 -2.79 17.36 16.33
CA ASN A 242 -2.49 18.75 16.65
C ASN A 242 -2.38 18.90 18.19
N PRO A 243 -1.23 19.33 18.74
CA PRO A 243 -1.01 19.45 20.18
C PRO A 243 -2.03 20.35 20.90
N GLN A 244 -2.69 21.25 20.17
CA GLN A 244 -3.71 22.14 20.72
C GLN A 244 -5.08 21.44 20.93
N ASN A 245 -5.29 20.28 20.30
CA ASN A 245 -6.55 19.50 20.34
C ASN A 245 -6.40 18.12 21.01
N SER A 246 -5.23 17.76 21.54
CA SER A 246 -4.99 16.42 22.09
C SER A 246 -5.62 16.23 23.48
N SER A 247 -6.94 16.01 23.52
CA SER A 247 -7.69 15.64 24.71
C SER A 247 -8.05 14.14 24.78
N LEU A 248 -7.50 13.30 23.88
CA LEU A 248 -7.80 11.87 23.86
C LEU A 248 -6.52 11.01 23.95
N PRO A 249 -6.53 9.93 24.76
CA PRO A 249 -5.33 9.16 25.05
C PRO A 249 -4.84 8.34 23.85
N SER A 250 -3.53 8.12 23.84
CA SER A 250 -2.69 7.42 22.86
C SER A 250 -3.17 6.03 22.45
#